data_AF-A0AAV7J486-F1
#
_entry.id   AF-A0AAV7J486-F1
#
_cell.length_a   1.000
_cell.length_b   1.000
_cell.length_c   1.000
_cell.angle_alpha   90.00
_cell.angle_beta   90.00
_cell.angle_gamma   90.00
#
_symmetry.space_group_name_H-M   'P 1'
#
loop_
_entity.id
_entity.type
_entity.pdbx_description
1 polymer ?
#
loop_
_entity_poly.entity_id
_entity_poly.type
_entity_poly.pdbx_seq_one_letter_code
_entity_poly.pdbx_strand_id
1 'polypeptide(L)'
;MVKRIKKDNPNMNEELIKSKLVAYTSSQSNSSVEKAGFLGSMRMKLLAVDEKCSLRGATLLEAIEKDLDAWIKDTRNLLEAFCVDRVYLPCKNFGFLPDYRHWQISLGRHFRSLKFWFVLRIYGISGIQKYIRDSISLAQYFESLVKSDSRFEVITERTLGLVCFRMKGENFLT
;
A
#
# COMPACT_ATOMS: atom_id res chain seq x y z
N MET A 1 -1.95 -16.67 -8.02
CA MET A 1 -2.21 -17.40 -6.75
C MET A 1 -3.19 -18.55 -6.95
N VAL A 2 -4.43 -18.27 -7.38
CA VAL A 2 -5.50 -19.27 -7.54
C VAL A 2 -5.20 -20.36 -8.58
N LYS A 3 -4.74 -19.97 -9.77
CA LYS A 3 -4.34 -20.92 -10.84
C LYS A 3 -3.22 -21.88 -10.44
N ARG A 4 -2.37 -21.50 -9.49
CA ARG A 4 -1.23 -22.28 -9.04
C ARG A 4 -1.67 -23.43 -8.13
N ILE A 5 -2.58 -23.16 -7.21
CA ILE A 5 -3.15 -24.17 -6.30
C ILE A 5 -4.03 -25.18 -7.08
N LYS A 6 -4.68 -24.73 -8.17
CA LYS A 6 -5.47 -25.59 -9.06
C LYS A 6 -4.66 -26.55 -9.92
N LYS A 7 -3.39 -26.24 -10.19
CA LYS A 7 -2.50 -27.09 -10.98
C LYS A 7 -1.95 -28.24 -10.13
N ASP A 8 -1.64 -27.97 -8.87
CA ASP A 8 -1.16 -28.97 -7.90
C ASP A 8 -2.31 -29.84 -7.36
N ASN A 9 -3.55 -29.36 -7.45
CA ASN A 9 -4.76 -30.09 -7.09
C ASN A 9 -5.86 -29.87 -8.16
N PRO A 10 -5.93 -30.69 -9.22
CA PRO A 10 -6.83 -30.49 -10.37
C PRO A 10 -8.32 -30.44 -10.00
N ASN A 11 -8.70 -31.13 -8.92
CA ASN A 11 -10.07 -31.23 -8.44
C ASN A 11 -10.46 -30.06 -7.50
N MET A 12 -9.54 -29.16 -7.15
CA MET A 12 -9.81 -28.10 -6.19
C MET A 12 -10.47 -26.90 -6.88
N ASN A 13 -11.64 -26.48 -6.37
CA ASN A 13 -12.37 -25.33 -6.92
C ASN A 13 -11.61 -24.01 -6.66
N GLU A 14 -11.57 -23.10 -7.64
CA GLU A 14 -10.92 -21.78 -7.51
C GLU A 14 -11.54 -20.93 -6.40
N GLU A 15 -12.84 -21.07 -6.20
CA GLU A 15 -13.56 -20.38 -5.14
C GLU A 15 -13.09 -20.84 -3.76
N LEU A 16 -12.84 -22.15 -3.60
CA LEU A 16 -12.29 -22.74 -2.38
C LEU A 16 -10.86 -22.28 -2.13
N ILE A 17 -10.13 -21.87 -3.18
CA ILE A 17 -8.77 -21.34 -3.05
C ILE A 17 -8.81 -19.86 -2.67
N LYS A 18 -9.66 -19.06 -3.32
CA LYS A 18 -9.84 -17.64 -3.00
C LYS A 18 -10.38 -17.43 -1.60
N SER A 19 -11.31 -18.29 -1.16
CA SER A 19 -11.86 -18.27 0.20
C SER A 19 -10.79 -18.54 1.26
N LYS A 20 -9.65 -19.11 0.85
CA LYS A 20 -8.53 -19.46 1.71
C LYS A 20 -7.46 -18.38 1.83
N LEU A 21 -7.57 -17.31 1.05
CA LEU A 21 -6.59 -16.24 1.04
C LEU A 21 -6.90 -15.19 2.10
N VAL A 22 -5.92 -14.95 2.96
CA VAL A 22 -5.94 -13.87 3.94
C VAL A 22 -4.78 -12.93 3.64
N ALA A 23 -5.04 -11.64 3.68
CA ALA A 23 -4.05 -10.59 3.61
C ALA A 23 -4.17 -9.69 4.84
N TYR A 24 -3.04 -9.18 5.31
CA TYR A 24 -2.93 -8.41 6.54
C TYR A 24 -2.48 -7.00 6.22
N THR A 25 -3.00 -6.02 6.95
CA THR A 25 -2.61 -4.63 6.82
C THR A 25 -2.80 -3.90 8.14
N SER A 26 -2.21 -2.71 8.28
CA SER A 26 -2.40 -1.87 9.46
C SER A 26 -3.81 -1.30 9.50
N SER A 27 -4.40 -1.17 10.70
CA SER A 27 -5.67 -0.45 10.91
C SER A 27 -5.61 1.03 10.52
N GLN A 28 -4.42 1.59 10.35
CA GLN A 28 -4.19 2.97 9.87
C GLN A 28 -3.94 3.06 8.36
N SER A 29 -4.11 1.95 7.63
CA SER A 29 -3.87 1.93 6.19
C SER A 29 -4.97 2.66 5.43
N ASN A 30 -4.62 3.18 4.25
CA ASN A 30 -5.60 3.82 3.39
C ASN A 30 -6.68 2.82 2.94
N SER A 31 -7.94 3.28 2.88
CA SER A 31 -9.09 2.53 2.34
C SER A 31 -8.86 1.85 0.98
N SER A 32 -7.90 2.32 0.18
CA SER A 32 -7.51 1.68 -1.08
C SER A 32 -7.06 0.22 -0.90
N VAL A 33 -6.48 -0.11 0.26
CA VAL A 33 -6.02 -1.46 0.59
C VAL A 33 -7.20 -2.40 0.82
N GLU A 34 -8.22 -1.95 1.54
CA GLU A 34 -9.46 -2.71 1.73
C GLU A 34 -10.22 -2.91 0.42
N LYS A 35 -10.29 -1.85 -0.40
CA LYS A 35 -10.87 -1.93 -1.76
C LYS A 35 -10.14 -2.94 -2.65
N ALA A 36 -8.81 -3.00 -2.55
CA ALA A 36 -8.02 -3.99 -3.29
C ALA A 36 -8.36 -5.42 -2.85
N GLY A 37 -8.54 -5.65 -1.55
CA GLY A 37 -8.99 -6.93 -1.02
C GLY A 37 -10.37 -7.33 -1.52
N PHE A 38 -11.32 -6.39 -1.50
CA PHE A 38 -12.67 -6.59 -2.03
C PHE A 38 -12.66 -6.96 -3.52
N LEU A 39 -11.96 -6.18 -4.35
CA LEU A 39 -11.81 -6.44 -5.79
C LEU A 39 -11.07 -7.75 -6.07
N GLY A 40 -10.13 -8.13 -5.20
CA GLY A 40 -9.39 -9.38 -5.27
C GLY A 40 -10.14 -10.60 -4.72
N SER A 41 -11.33 -10.41 -4.13
CA SER A 41 -12.07 -11.44 -3.38
C SER A 41 -11.21 -12.13 -2.32
N MET A 42 -10.38 -11.35 -1.62
CA MET A 42 -9.49 -11.80 -0.55
C MET A 42 -9.93 -11.23 0.78
N ARG A 43 -9.82 -12.03 1.85
CA ARG A 43 -10.10 -11.55 3.19
C ARG A 43 -8.99 -10.61 3.64
N MET A 44 -9.34 -9.36 3.92
CA MET A 44 -8.42 -8.39 4.51
C MET A 44 -8.60 -8.34 6.02
N LYS A 45 -7.50 -8.46 6.76
CA LYS A 45 -7.47 -8.27 8.21
C LYS A 45 -6.70 -7.00 8.55
N LEU A 46 -7.38 -6.09 9.23
CA LEU A 46 -6.82 -4.87 9.79
C LEU A 46 -6.24 -5.21 11.16
N LEU A 47 -4.93 -5.04 11.32
CA LEU A 47 -4.20 -5.33 12.54
C LEU A 47 -4.02 -4.07 13.38
N ALA A 48 -4.06 -4.24 14.69
CA ALA A 48 -3.83 -3.14 15.63
C ALA A 48 -2.40 -2.57 15.47
N VAL A 49 -2.28 -1.28 15.77
CA VAL A 49 -1.02 -0.54 15.75
C VAL A 49 -0.61 -0.18 17.17
N ASP A 50 0.67 0.13 17.36
CA ASP A 50 1.16 0.70 18.60
C ASP A 50 0.70 2.17 18.78
N GLU A 51 1.05 2.77 19.92
CA GLU A 51 0.73 4.16 20.25
C GLU A 51 1.31 5.19 19.26
N LYS A 52 2.33 4.79 18.48
CA LYS A 52 2.93 5.60 17.41
C LYS A 52 2.26 5.37 16.06
N CYS A 53 1.09 4.72 16.06
CA CYS A 53 0.34 4.34 14.87
C CYS A 53 1.14 3.43 13.91
N SER A 54 2.10 2.65 14.44
CA SER A 54 2.93 1.74 13.66
C SER A 54 2.52 0.28 13.86
N LEU A 55 2.43 -0.49 12.76
CA LEU A 55 2.19 -1.92 12.84
C LEU A 55 3.50 -2.65 13.19
N ARG A 56 3.45 -3.51 14.20
CA ARG A 56 4.63 -4.23 14.69
C ARG A 56 4.68 -5.67 14.23
N GLY A 57 5.91 -6.16 14.06
CA GLY A 57 6.16 -7.54 13.63
C GLY A 57 5.55 -8.59 14.58
N ALA A 58 5.54 -8.32 15.89
CA ALA A 58 4.91 -9.22 16.87
C ALA A 58 3.41 -9.38 16.63
N THR A 59 2.68 -8.27 16.42
CA THR A 59 1.24 -8.28 16.12
C THR A 59 0.94 -8.99 14.81
N LEU A 60 1.79 -8.81 13.79
CA LEU A 60 1.66 -9.51 12.52
C LEU A 60 1.94 -11.01 12.68
N LEU A 61 2.98 -11.37 13.42
CA LEU A 61 3.36 -12.76 13.67
C LEU A 61 2.25 -13.49 14.42
N GLU A 62 1.73 -12.91 15.51
CA GLU A 62 0.61 -13.47 16.26
C GLU A 62 -0.64 -13.68 15.38
N ALA A 63 -0.95 -12.71 14.51
CA ALA A 63 -2.07 -12.83 13.59
C ALA A 63 -1.86 -13.96 12.56
N ILE A 64 -0.62 -14.10 12.05
CA ILE A 64 -0.24 -15.18 11.14
C ILE A 64 -0.28 -16.52 11.85
N GLU A 65 0.30 -16.66 13.04
CA GLU A 65 0.30 -17.89 13.84
C GLU A 65 -1.12 -18.33 14.17
N LYS A 66 -1.98 -17.40 14.59
CA LYS A 66 -3.40 -17.69 14.84
C LYS A 66 -4.13 -18.19 13.60
N ASP A 67 -3.82 -17.62 12.43
CA ASP A 67 -4.40 -18.08 11.18
C ASP A 67 -3.78 -19.39 10.68
N LEU A 68 -2.49 -19.63 10.92
CA LEU A 68 -1.79 -20.87 10.59
C LEU A 68 -2.19 -22.04 11.49
N ASP A 69 -2.39 -21.82 12.79
CA ASP A 69 -2.86 -22.83 13.75
C ASP A 69 -4.28 -23.26 13.45
N ALA A 70 -5.11 -22.33 12.96
CA ALA A 70 -6.40 -22.67 12.43
C ALA A 70 -6.31 -23.37 11.05
N TRP A 71 -5.16 -23.33 10.36
CA TRP A 71 -4.99 -23.70 8.95
C TRP A 71 -3.65 -24.41 8.66
N ILE A 72 -3.48 -25.64 9.13
CA ILE A 72 -2.40 -26.51 8.64
C ILE A 72 -2.62 -26.79 7.14
N LYS A 73 -1.76 -26.30 6.25
CA LYS A 73 -0.70 -27.06 5.54
C LYS A 73 -0.18 -26.35 4.28
N ASP A 74 1.15 -26.32 4.27
CA ASP A 74 2.09 -26.21 3.14
C ASP A 74 2.16 -24.93 2.31
N THR A 75 3.25 -24.24 2.58
CA THR A 75 3.78 -23.11 1.83
C THR A 75 5.00 -23.62 1.08
N ARG A 76 5.00 -23.56 -0.26
CA ARG A 76 6.24 -23.46 -1.03
C ARG A 76 6.01 -22.96 -2.46
N ASN A 77 6.62 -21.81 -2.74
CA ASN A 77 7.33 -21.43 -3.98
C ASN A 77 6.58 -20.96 -5.22
N LEU A 78 6.01 -19.77 -5.04
CA LEU A 78 5.49 -18.84 -6.03
C LEU A 78 6.37 -18.76 -7.28
N LEU A 79 5.77 -18.76 -8.48
CA LEU A 79 5.79 -17.61 -9.41
C LEU A 79 4.88 -17.86 -10.63
N GLU A 80 4.54 -16.75 -11.29
CA GLU A 80 3.86 -16.57 -12.59
C GLU A 80 2.33 -16.64 -12.63
N ALA A 81 1.71 -15.45 -12.75
CA ALA A 81 0.25 -15.29 -12.84
C ALA A 81 -0.23 -14.40 -14.00
N PHE A 82 0.64 -13.85 -14.85
CA PHE A 82 0.20 -13.01 -15.96
C PHE A 82 1.05 -13.23 -17.21
N CYS A 83 0.72 -14.29 -17.97
CA CYS A 83 1.04 -14.31 -19.39
C CYS A 83 -0.23 -14.67 -20.16
N VAL A 84 -0.70 -13.72 -20.98
CA VAL A 84 -1.80 -13.90 -21.93
C VAL A 84 -1.22 -13.48 -23.27
N ASP A 85 -0.78 -14.44 -24.07
CA ASP A 85 -0.42 -14.19 -25.45
C ASP A 85 -1.69 -14.17 -26.30
N ARG A 86 -1.95 -13.04 -26.97
CA ARG A 86 -3.03 -12.91 -27.95
C ARG A 86 -2.45 -12.93 -29.35
N VAL A 87 -3.07 -13.70 -30.23
CA VAL A 87 -2.68 -13.90 -31.64
C VAL A 87 -2.58 -12.58 -32.42
N TYR A 88 -3.45 -11.61 -32.12
CA TYR A 88 -3.49 -10.30 -32.80
C TYR A 88 -2.56 -9.25 -32.18
N LEU A 89 -1.83 -9.59 -31.10
CA LEU A 89 -0.91 -8.68 -30.42
C LEU A 89 0.33 -9.45 -29.93
N PRO A 90 1.07 -10.13 -30.84
CA PRO A 90 2.14 -11.05 -30.44
C PRO A 90 3.21 -10.32 -29.62
N CYS A 91 3.62 -10.93 -28.52
CA CYS A 91 4.82 -10.52 -27.78
C CYS A 91 6.05 -10.77 -28.66
N LYS A 92 6.49 -9.73 -29.38
CA LYS A 92 7.82 -9.75 -29.97
C LYS A 92 8.80 -9.50 -28.84
N ASN A 93 9.59 -10.51 -28.48
CA ASN A 93 10.71 -10.37 -27.55
C ASN A 93 11.74 -9.39 -28.15
N PHE A 94 11.53 -8.10 -27.93
CA PHE A 94 12.46 -7.03 -28.28
C PHE A 94 13.30 -6.66 -27.04
N GLY A 95 14.31 -7.47 -26.75
CA GLY A 95 15.45 -7.06 -25.91
C GLY A 95 15.16 -6.58 -24.48
N PHE A 96 16.16 -5.88 -23.93
CA PHE A 96 16.40 -5.53 -22.51
C PHE A 96 15.27 -4.79 -21.76
N LEU A 97 14.19 -4.35 -22.43
CA LEU A 97 13.12 -3.58 -21.80
C LEU A 97 11.84 -4.43 -21.64
N PRO A 98 11.25 -4.49 -20.43
CA PRO A 98 10.03 -5.26 -20.21
C PRO A 98 8.85 -4.60 -20.92
N ASP A 99 7.97 -5.44 -21.42
CA ASP A 99 6.69 -5.00 -21.92
C ASP A 99 5.74 -4.64 -20.78
N TYR A 100 5.56 -3.34 -20.57
CA TYR A 100 4.74 -2.79 -19.48
C TYR A 100 3.24 -3.13 -19.58
N ARG A 101 2.76 -3.70 -20.70
CA ARG A 101 1.37 -4.20 -20.81
C ARG A 101 1.06 -5.26 -19.75
N HIS A 102 2.06 -6.06 -19.37
CA HIS A 102 1.92 -7.09 -18.34
C HIS A 102 2.03 -6.54 -16.90
N TRP A 103 2.33 -5.24 -16.75
CA TRP A 103 2.59 -4.59 -15.45
C TRP A 103 1.43 -3.68 -15.00
N GLN A 104 0.37 -3.59 -15.81
CA GLN A 104 -0.80 -2.76 -15.54
C GLN A 104 -2.07 -3.54 -15.89
N ILE A 105 -3.18 -3.21 -15.24
CA ILE A 105 -4.48 -3.82 -15.55
C ILE A 105 -4.98 -3.36 -16.92
N SER A 106 -4.73 -2.10 -17.27
CA SER A 106 -5.11 -1.50 -18.54
C SER A 106 -4.10 -1.83 -19.65
N LEU A 107 -4.62 -2.10 -20.86
CA LEU A 107 -3.78 -2.37 -22.03
C LEU A 107 -3.09 -1.10 -22.59
N GLY A 108 -3.80 0.03 -22.59
CA GLY A 108 -3.29 1.32 -23.05
C GLY A 108 -2.57 2.09 -21.94
N ARG A 109 -1.60 2.93 -22.32
CA ARG A 109 -0.87 3.81 -21.40
C ARG A 109 -0.59 5.18 -22.01
N HIS A 110 -0.63 6.22 -21.18
CA HIS A 110 -0.16 7.56 -21.57
C HIS A 110 1.34 7.71 -21.33
N PHE A 111 1.98 8.67 -22.01
CA PHE A 111 3.41 8.97 -21.87
C PHE A 111 3.71 9.79 -20.58
N ARG A 112 3.45 9.18 -19.42
CA ARG A 112 3.65 9.80 -18.10
C ARG A 112 5.11 10.01 -17.72
N SER A 113 6.07 9.39 -18.41
CA SER A 113 7.49 9.62 -18.17
C SER A 113 7.97 10.99 -18.68
N LEU A 114 7.29 11.58 -19.68
CA LEU A 114 7.66 12.91 -20.18
C LEU A 114 7.48 13.98 -19.10
N LYS A 115 6.34 13.99 -18.40
CA LYS A 115 6.12 14.91 -17.26
C LYS A 115 7.17 14.74 -16.17
N PHE A 116 7.58 13.50 -15.89
CA PHE A 116 8.59 13.20 -14.88
C PHE A 116 9.97 13.70 -15.31
N TRP A 117 10.33 13.47 -16.58
CA TRP A 117 11.58 13.94 -17.16
C TRP A 117 11.71 15.46 -17.14
N PHE A 118 10.65 16.20 -17.49
CA PHE A 118 10.63 17.66 -17.38
C PHE A 118 10.83 18.14 -15.95
N VAL A 119 10.13 17.55 -14.98
CA VAL A 119 10.30 17.91 -13.56
C VAL A 119 11.73 17.69 -13.10
N LEU A 120 12.32 16.53 -13.40
CA LEU A 120 13.71 16.25 -13.04
C LEU A 120 14.71 17.20 -13.71
N ARG A 121 14.49 17.58 -14.97
CA ARG A 121 15.38 18.49 -15.69
C ARG A 121 15.27 19.95 -15.25
N ILE A 122 14.06 20.42 -14.97
CA ILE A 122 13.81 21.82 -14.59
C ILE A 122 14.25 22.06 -13.14
N TYR A 123 13.83 21.21 -12.21
CA TYR A 123 14.10 21.40 -10.78
C TYR A 123 15.41 20.77 -10.34
N GLY A 124 15.83 19.69 -10.99
CA GLY A 124 16.96 18.89 -10.53
C GLY A 124 16.68 18.18 -9.20
N ILE A 125 17.66 17.39 -8.76
CA ILE A 125 17.57 16.67 -7.48
C ILE A 125 17.59 17.67 -6.32
N SER A 126 18.49 18.65 -6.37
CA SER A 126 18.63 19.66 -5.32
C SER A 126 17.37 20.50 -5.13
N GLY A 127 16.67 20.86 -6.20
CA GLY A 127 15.42 21.61 -6.13
C GLY A 127 14.30 20.82 -5.47
N ILE A 128 14.14 19.55 -5.81
CA ILE A 128 13.15 18.66 -5.20
C ILE A 128 13.45 18.43 -3.71
N GLN A 129 14.72 18.17 -3.37
CA GLN A 129 15.14 18.04 -1.98
C GLN A 129 14.85 19.31 -1.17
N LYS A 130 15.17 20.48 -1.75
CA LYS A 130 14.89 21.78 -1.12
C LYS A 130 13.38 21.95 -0.88
N TYR A 131 12.55 21.70 -1.89
CA TYR A 131 11.10 21.81 -1.78
C TYR A 131 10.51 20.94 -0.65
N ILE A 132 11.00 19.70 -0.51
CA ILE A 132 10.58 18.81 0.58
C ILE A 132 11.02 19.35 1.94
N ARG A 133 12.27 19.82 2.07
CA ARG A 133 12.78 20.40 3.32
C ARG A 133 12.04 21.67 3.71
N ASP A 134 11.74 22.53 2.74
CA ASP A 134 10.97 23.76 2.94
C ASP A 134 9.56 23.42 3.46
N SER A 135 8.90 22.41 2.89
CA SER A 135 7.59 21.94 3.35
C SER A 135 7.63 21.40 4.79
N ILE A 136 8.71 20.70 5.15
CA ILE A 136 8.93 20.21 6.53
C ILE A 136 9.16 21.38 7.49
N SER A 137 9.94 22.39 7.08
CA SER A 137 10.19 23.61 7.87
C SER A 137 8.90 24.38 8.15
N LEU A 138 8.02 24.50 7.15
CA LEU A 138 6.70 25.13 7.34
C LEU A 138 5.83 24.35 8.33
N ALA A 139 5.84 23.02 8.27
CA ALA A 139 5.10 22.20 9.22
C ALA A 139 5.67 22.29 10.65
N GLN A 140 7.00 22.38 10.80
CA GLN A 140 7.64 22.64 12.10
C GLN A 140 7.24 23.98 12.68
N TYR A 141 7.20 25.02 11.85
CA TYR A 141 6.75 26.34 12.24
C TYR A 141 5.27 26.33 12.66
N PHE A 142 4.40 25.65 11.91
CA PHE A 142 3.00 25.51 12.30
C PHE A 142 2.83 24.76 13.63
N GLU A 143 3.60 23.68 13.82
CA GLU A 143 3.58 22.92 15.08
C GLU A 143 4.00 23.79 16.28
N SER A 144 4.98 24.69 16.13
CA SER A 144 5.39 25.59 17.21
C SER A 144 4.33 26.63 17.55
N LEU A 145 3.60 27.13 16.53
CA LEU A 145 2.45 28.02 16.74
C LEU A 145 1.33 27.31 17.51
N VAL A 146 0.99 26.07 17.14
CA VAL A 146 -0.04 25.30 17.84
C VAL A 146 0.37 25.02 19.28
N LYS A 147 1.65 24.70 19.54
CA LYS A 147 2.16 24.49 20.91
C LYS A 147 2.20 25.77 21.75
N SER A 148 2.33 26.94 21.12
CA SER A 148 2.31 28.22 21.83
C SER A 148 0.93 28.60 22.36
N ASP A 149 -0.14 28.05 21.77
CA ASP A 149 -1.51 28.31 22.17
C ASP A 149 -2.00 27.25 23.16
N SER A 150 -2.39 27.67 24.37
CA SER A 150 -2.83 26.77 25.43
C SER A 150 -4.15 26.06 25.12
N ARG A 151 -4.94 26.54 24.15
CA ARG A 151 -6.23 25.98 23.74
C ARG A 151 -6.11 24.72 22.90
N PHE A 152 -4.96 24.48 22.30
CA PHE A 152 -4.75 23.35 21.40
C PHE A 152 -3.78 22.32 22.00
N GLU A 153 -3.85 21.11 21.48
CA GLU A 153 -2.89 20.05 21.73
C GLU A 153 -2.53 19.31 20.44
N VAL A 154 -1.28 18.88 20.34
CA VAL A 154 -0.78 18.09 19.21
C VAL A 154 -0.89 16.61 19.60
N ILE A 155 -1.53 15.81 18.75
CA ILE A 155 -1.91 14.41 19.09
C ILE A 155 -0.82 13.42 18.70
N THR A 156 -0.19 13.61 17.54
CA THR A 156 0.83 12.72 17.03
C THR A 156 2.12 13.46 16.76
N GLU A 157 3.24 12.77 16.90
CA GLU A 157 4.55 13.31 16.54
C GLU A 157 4.62 13.67 15.04
N ARG A 158 5.10 14.87 14.72
CA ARG A 158 5.28 15.33 13.35
C ARG A 158 6.58 14.77 12.75
N THR A 159 6.47 13.93 11.71
CA THR A 159 7.65 13.46 10.96
C THR A 159 7.93 14.31 9.71
N LEU A 160 6.89 14.62 8.92
CA LEU A 160 7.01 15.33 7.64
C LEU A 160 6.22 16.65 7.65
N GLY A 161 5.44 16.90 6.59
CA GLY A 161 4.63 18.10 6.39
C GLY A 161 3.22 18.04 6.97
N LEU A 162 2.89 17.04 7.79
CA LEU A 162 1.56 16.85 8.37
C LEU A 162 1.62 17.03 9.89
N VAL A 163 0.76 17.90 10.43
CA VAL A 163 0.61 18.15 11.86
C VAL A 163 -0.83 17.83 12.26
N CYS A 164 -1.02 16.86 13.14
CA CYS A 164 -2.33 16.49 13.68
C CYS A 164 -2.52 17.17 15.03
N PHE A 165 -3.48 18.09 15.11
CA PHE A 165 -3.81 18.82 16.33
C PHE A 165 -5.31 18.83 16.57
N ARG A 166 -5.71 19.07 17.81
CA ARG A 166 -7.11 19.31 18.19
C ARG A 166 -7.22 20.43 19.20
N MET A 167 -8.41 20.99 19.31
CA MET A 167 -8.76 21.88 20.42
C MET A 167 -8.98 21.05 21.68
N LYS A 168 -8.54 21.56 22.84
CA LYS A 168 -8.78 20.93 24.13
C LYS A 168 -10.26 21.02 24.49
N GLY A 169 -10.80 19.93 25.02
CA GLY A 169 -12.21 19.81 25.37
C GLY A 169 -12.85 18.57 24.75
N GLU A 170 -14.15 18.42 25.02
CA GLU A 170 -14.97 17.36 24.45
C GLU A 170 -15.63 17.81 23.13
N ASN A 171 -15.78 16.87 22.20
CA ASN A 171 -16.37 17.12 20.88
C ASN A 171 -17.90 17.14 20.98
N PHE A 172 -18.47 18.15 21.65
CA PHE A 172 -19.90 18.38 21.60
C PHE A 172 -20.25 19.24 20.38
N LEU A 173 -21.08 18.70 19.49
CA LEU A 173 -21.79 19.49 18.49
C LEU A 173 -22.88 20.28 19.24
N THR A 174 -22.70 21.59 19.37
CA THR A 174 -23.81 22.50 19.70
C THR A 174 -24.85 22.52 18.60
#